data_AF-A0AAE9JGZ5-F1
#
_entry.id   AF-A0AAE9JGZ5-F1
#
_cell.length_a   1.000
_cell.length_b   1.000
_cell.length_c   1.000
_cell.angle_alpha   90.00
_cell.angle_beta   90.00
_cell.angle_gamma   90.00
#
_symmetry.space_group_name_H-M   'P 1'
#
loop_
_entity.id
_entity.type
_entity.pdbx_description
1 polymer ?
#
loop_
_entity_poly.entity_id
_entity_poly.type
_entity_poly.pdbx_seq_one_letter_code
_entity_poly.pdbx_strand_id
1 'polypeptide(L)'
;MDHSKKDDEQDMIMTIIYVGVGVIVLIAILAGSIAYYFCVYKVNKIKKAVMDFIKENRLISAKEAKEKHQQGVIKLIGIRNTGKEKRLRLIPKNKISGWLAPPLNPDTRVIVNDEVDPYHATKIGTRSKIVYVAAEVPLGDSTTGRTVNTCDDFWNLTMDQGSEFIVSCAAYSDRSRAVYYGRKINEVKEFDRFKITTKTKTAFIQDKVTCRELEVEDKTGVYPTRTIKHFHFLKWRLKMILTEHEPVFEVLKVVNTSKKPVIVHCVRGTANTMVFIGLQYVYEEVLFNPKVKFWDVIRELCEIRWGSFGYKDETMYVLTGVFYQLIKKFKLQMTPYTEDFAIMMECRVMTNKEVDEKYKKRKENGEGGVFFIAAWAGEKQDNEEELKEWDEKKISRK
;
A
#
# COMPACT_ATOMS: atom_id res chain seq x y z
N MET A 1 75.42 39.09 16.09
CA MET A 1 74.22 39.80 15.59
C MET A 1 73.19 38.83 14.96
N ASP A 2 73.25 37.52 15.27
CA ASP A 2 72.50 36.48 14.56
C ASP A 2 71.62 35.58 15.47
N HIS A 3 71.68 35.77 16.80
CA HIS A 3 70.84 35.02 17.74
C HIS A 3 69.44 35.60 17.92
N SER A 4 69.29 36.93 17.99
CA SER A 4 67.97 37.56 18.20
C SER A 4 67.00 37.32 17.02
N LYS A 5 67.50 37.23 15.78
CA LYS A 5 66.66 36.91 14.61
C LYS A 5 66.14 35.47 14.63
N LYS A 6 66.92 34.53 15.17
CA LYS A 6 66.51 33.11 15.32
C LYS A 6 65.44 32.96 16.39
N ASP A 7 65.55 33.70 17.49
CA ASP A 7 64.56 33.67 18.58
C ASP A 7 63.22 34.25 18.11
N ASP A 8 63.23 35.37 17.37
CA ASP A 8 62.01 35.97 16.78
C ASP A 8 61.35 35.05 15.74
N GLU A 9 62.14 34.36 14.91
CA GLU A 9 61.64 33.40 13.94
C GLU A 9 61.03 32.16 14.62
N GLN A 10 61.65 31.70 15.72
CA GLN A 10 61.16 30.58 16.51
C GLN A 10 59.86 30.90 17.25
N ASP A 11 59.71 32.10 17.80
CA ASP A 11 58.46 32.57 18.45
C ASP A 11 57.33 32.75 17.44
N MET A 12 57.64 33.23 16.23
CA MET A 12 56.68 33.32 15.13
C MET A 12 56.21 31.92 14.70
N ILE A 13 57.13 30.95 14.57
CA ILE A 13 56.79 29.55 14.25
C ILE A 13 55.91 28.94 15.33
N MET A 14 56.24 29.14 16.61
CA MET A 14 55.44 28.63 17.73
C MET A 14 54.03 29.25 17.75
N THR A 15 53.91 30.55 17.47
CA THR A 15 52.61 31.23 17.38
C THR A 15 51.75 30.65 16.26
N ILE A 16 52.33 30.42 15.08
CA ILE A 16 51.62 29.79 13.96
C ILE A 16 51.15 28.37 14.33
N ILE A 17 51.99 27.59 15.02
CA ILE A 17 51.62 26.26 15.51
C ILE A 17 50.46 26.35 16.51
N TYR A 18 50.52 27.23 17.50
CA TYR A 18 49.44 27.37 18.49
C TYR A 18 48.12 27.82 17.86
N VAL A 19 48.15 28.78 16.94
CA VAL A 19 46.96 29.20 16.18
C VAL A 19 46.44 28.05 15.33
N GLY A 20 47.32 27.32 14.63
CA GLY A 20 46.96 26.15 13.84
C GLY A 20 46.29 25.05 14.66
N VAL A 21 46.88 24.71 15.82
CA VAL A 21 46.30 23.74 16.78
C VAL A 21 44.96 24.23 17.30
N GLY A 22 44.85 25.51 17.68
CA GLY A 22 43.58 26.11 18.14
C GLY A 22 42.48 26.02 17.09
N VAL A 23 42.79 26.32 15.83
CA VAL A 23 41.85 26.18 14.70
C VAL A 23 41.44 24.72 14.48
N ILE A 24 42.38 23.77 14.54
CA ILE A 24 42.09 22.34 14.40
C ILE A 24 41.14 21.87 15.51
N VAL A 25 41.38 22.28 16.77
CA VAL A 25 40.53 21.93 17.91
C VAL A 25 39.12 22.50 17.74
N LEU A 26 38.99 23.76 17.30
CA LEU A 26 37.69 24.39 17.05
C LEU A 26 36.90 23.65 15.95
N ILE A 27 37.57 23.27 14.85
CA ILE A 27 36.96 22.47 13.78
C ILE A 27 36.50 21.11 14.31
N ALA A 28 37.31 20.44 15.14
CA ALA A 28 36.96 19.16 15.74
C ALA A 28 35.74 19.26 16.68
N ILE A 29 35.66 20.32 17.49
CA ILE A 29 34.50 20.59 18.37
C ILE A 29 33.24 20.85 17.54
N LEU A 30 33.35 21.67 16.47
CA LEU A 30 32.22 21.95 15.58
C LEU A 30 31.74 20.68 14.89
N ALA A 31 32.65 19.88 14.33
CA ALA A 31 32.33 18.60 13.70
C ALA A 31 31.68 17.62 14.69
N GLY A 32 32.22 17.53 15.91
CA GLY A 32 31.64 16.71 16.99
C GLY A 32 30.25 17.17 17.40
N SER A 33 30.02 18.48 17.48
CA SER A 33 28.72 19.08 17.83
C SER A 33 27.68 18.82 16.73
N ILE A 34 28.07 18.95 15.46
CA ILE A 34 27.23 18.63 14.30
C ILE A 34 26.88 17.14 14.31
N ALA A 35 27.88 16.26 14.50
CA ALA A 35 27.67 14.82 14.56
C ALA A 35 26.72 14.44 15.71
N TYR A 36 26.90 15.00 16.90
CA TYR A 36 26.00 14.80 18.04
C TYR A 36 24.57 15.25 17.71
N TYR A 37 24.41 16.44 17.11
CA TYR A 37 23.10 16.96 16.74
C TYR A 37 22.37 16.01 15.77
N PHE A 38 23.02 15.57 14.70
CA PHE A 38 22.39 14.74 13.67
C PHE A 38 22.22 13.28 14.09
N CYS A 39 23.22 12.67 14.72
CA CYS A 39 23.22 11.25 15.04
C CYS A 39 22.49 10.93 16.34
N VAL A 40 22.44 11.87 17.30
CA VAL A 40 21.88 11.62 18.64
C VAL A 40 20.64 12.48 18.89
N TYR A 41 20.78 13.81 18.92
CA TYR A 41 19.69 14.70 19.34
C TYR A 41 18.49 14.61 18.39
N LYS A 42 18.72 14.76 17.08
CA LYS A 42 17.66 14.72 16.07
C LYS A 42 16.97 13.34 16.03
N VAL A 43 17.74 12.25 16.11
CA VAL A 43 17.20 10.89 16.13
C VAL A 43 16.33 10.67 17.37
N ASN A 44 16.79 11.07 18.56
CA ASN A 44 16.03 10.93 19.80
C ASN A 44 14.75 11.80 19.79
N LYS A 45 14.81 13.00 19.23
CA LYS A 45 13.65 13.88 19.07
C LYS A 45 12.59 13.26 18.16
N ILE A 46 13.00 12.70 17.02
CA ILE A 46 12.08 11.97 16.11
C ILE A 46 11.52 10.74 16.80
N LYS A 47 12.36 9.94 17.47
CA LYS A 47 11.92 8.76 18.23
C LYS A 47 10.86 9.11 19.27
N LYS A 48 11.05 10.22 20.02
CA LYS A 48 10.05 10.71 20.98
C LYS A 48 8.73 11.08 20.28
N ALA A 49 8.79 11.88 19.22
CA ALA A 49 7.59 12.30 18.51
C ALA A 49 6.85 11.11 17.85
N VAL A 50 7.57 10.08 17.41
CA VAL A 50 6.99 8.82 16.92
C VAL A 50 6.30 8.05 18.04
N MET A 51 6.89 7.99 19.24
CA MET A 51 6.22 7.38 20.40
C MET A 51 4.94 8.15 20.77
N ASP A 52 4.97 9.48 20.69
CA ASP A 52 3.79 10.32 20.91
C ASP A 52 2.71 10.03 19.86
N PHE A 53 3.06 9.95 18.57
CA PHE A 53 2.14 9.54 17.50
C PHE A 53 1.50 8.17 17.78
N ILE A 54 2.28 7.16 18.16
CA ILE A 54 1.76 5.84 18.50
C ILE A 54 0.78 5.94 19.68
N LYS A 55 1.15 6.68 20.72
CA LYS A 55 0.33 6.87 21.93
C LYS A 55 -1.00 7.55 21.62
N GLU A 56 -0.99 8.60 20.81
CA GLU A 56 -2.19 9.37 20.44
C GLU A 56 -3.16 8.59 19.54
N ASN A 57 -2.66 7.60 18.81
CA ASN A 57 -3.44 6.81 17.86
C ASN A 57 -3.74 5.39 18.35
N ARG A 58 -3.48 5.06 19.62
CA ARG A 58 -3.82 3.74 20.19
C ARG A 58 -5.31 3.41 20.00
N LEU A 59 -5.60 2.14 19.74
CA LEU A 59 -6.94 1.58 19.83
C LEU A 59 -7.21 1.21 21.29
N ILE A 60 -8.31 1.73 21.85
CA ILE A 60 -8.63 1.54 23.29
C ILE A 60 -9.45 0.27 23.50
N SER A 61 -10.52 0.09 22.73
CA SER A 61 -11.39 -1.09 22.78
C SER A 61 -11.97 -1.38 21.39
N ALA A 62 -12.46 -2.61 21.18
CA ALA A 62 -13.08 -2.99 19.92
C ALA A 62 -14.27 -2.08 19.53
N LYS A 63 -15.08 -1.68 20.52
CA LYS A 63 -16.23 -0.79 20.32
C LYS A 63 -15.80 0.62 19.93
N GLU A 64 -14.86 1.21 20.68
CA GLU A 64 -14.40 2.57 20.40
C GLU A 64 -13.64 2.62 19.06
N ALA A 65 -12.80 1.62 18.78
CA ALA A 65 -12.08 1.50 17.52
C ALA A 65 -13.06 1.44 16.32
N LYS A 66 -14.12 0.63 16.44
CA LYS A 66 -15.20 0.58 15.46
C LYS A 66 -15.81 1.96 15.23
N GLU A 67 -16.26 2.63 16.29
CA GLU A 67 -16.95 3.92 16.20
C GLU A 67 -16.05 4.99 15.59
N LYS A 68 -14.82 5.14 16.10
CA LYS A 68 -13.85 6.14 15.66
C LYS A 68 -13.47 5.96 14.19
N HIS A 69 -13.12 4.74 13.78
CA HIS A 69 -12.70 4.49 12.39
C HIS A 69 -13.88 4.50 11.41
N GLN A 70 -15.06 4.06 11.83
CA GLN A 70 -16.27 4.17 11.01
C GLN A 70 -16.66 5.64 10.79
N GLN A 71 -16.62 6.49 11.82
CA GLN A 71 -16.84 7.92 11.69
C GLN A 71 -15.80 8.58 10.77
N GLY A 72 -14.52 8.20 10.90
CA GLY A 72 -13.45 8.66 10.02
C GLY A 72 -13.74 8.34 8.55
N VAL A 73 -14.07 7.08 8.24
CA VAL A 73 -14.43 6.64 6.89
C VAL A 73 -15.67 7.36 6.34
N ILE A 74 -16.69 7.58 7.16
CA ILE A 74 -17.90 8.32 6.74
C ILE A 74 -17.55 9.74 6.27
N LYS A 75 -16.61 10.41 6.93
CA LYS A 75 -16.17 11.76 6.55
C LYS A 75 -15.46 11.79 5.18
N LEU A 76 -14.92 10.65 4.72
CA LEU A 76 -14.25 10.53 3.42
C LEU A 76 -15.23 10.33 2.25
N ILE A 77 -16.49 9.98 2.52
CA ILE A 77 -17.51 9.75 1.48
C ILE A 77 -17.71 11.00 0.61
N GLY A 78 -17.57 12.20 1.18
CA GLY A 78 -17.67 13.47 0.46
C GLY A 78 -16.69 13.58 -0.71
N ILE A 79 -15.44 13.10 -0.54
CA ILE A 79 -14.38 13.13 -1.56
C ILE A 79 -14.75 12.22 -2.74
N ARG A 80 -15.38 11.07 -2.46
CA ARG A 80 -15.89 10.20 -3.53
C ARG A 80 -17.02 10.87 -4.30
N ASN A 81 -17.89 11.63 -3.63
CA ASN A 81 -19.03 12.28 -4.26
C ASN A 81 -18.62 13.44 -5.17
N THR A 82 -17.65 14.26 -4.77
CA THR A 82 -17.11 15.34 -5.63
C THR A 82 -16.55 14.82 -6.95
N GLY A 83 -15.96 13.61 -6.96
CA GLY A 83 -15.49 12.98 -8.18
C GLY A 83 -16.57 12.36 -9.09
N LYS A 84 -17.80 12.13 -8.59
CA LYS A 84 -18.83 11.40 -9.35
C LYS A 84 -19.29 12.14 -10.61
N GLU A 85 -19.34 13.47 -10.60
CA GLU A 85 -19.75 14.25 -11.77
C GLU A 85 -18.71 14.23 -12.89
N LYS A 86 -17.41 14.14 -12.56
CA LYS A 86 -16.29 14.05 -13.51
C LYS A 86 -16.06 12.62 -14.06
N ARG A 87 -16.52 11.58 -13.33
CA ARG A 87 -16.27 10.14 -13.60
C ARG A 87 -16.61 9.65 -14.99
N LEU A 88 -17.82 9.95 -15.45
CA LEU A 88 -18.40 9.31 -16.65
C LEU A 88 -17.87 9.90 -17.96
N ARG A 89 -17.10 10.99 -17.88
CA ARG A 89 -16.56 11.68 -19.05
C ARG A 89 -15.15 11.21 -19.44
N LEU A 90 -14.49 10.43 -18.59
CA LEU A 90 -13.08 10.05 -18.78
C LEU A 90 -12.92 8.63 -19.29
N ILE A 91 -13.62 7.65 -18.73
CA ILE A 91 -13.50 6.23 -19.12
C ILE A 91 -14.84 5.73 -19.65
N PRO A 92 -14.87 5.03 -20.80
CA PRO A 92 -16.07 4.33 -21.26
C PRO A 92 -16.66 3.39 -20.20
N LYS A 93 -17.99 3.37 -20.08
CA LYS A 93 -18.69 2.57 -19.04
C LYS A 93 -18.41 1.07 -19.12
N ASN A 94 -18.10 0.56 -20.31
CA ASN A 94 -17.76 -0.83 -20.57
C ASN A 94 -16.29 -1.19 -20.27
N LYS A 95 -15.43 -0.20 -20.00
CA LYS A 95 -14.03 -0.39 -19.61
C LYS A 95 -13.78 -0.26 -18.09
N ILE A 96 -14.85 -0.27 -17.28
CA ILE A 96 -14.77 -0.20 -15.80
C ILE A 96 -15.67 -1.26 -15.15
N SER A 97 -15.43 -1.61 -13.88
CA SER A 97 -16.21 -2.62 -13.13
C SER A 97 -17.64 -2.19 -12.72
N GLY A 98 -18.39 -1.62 -13.66
CA GLY A 98 -19.80 -1.29 -13.56
C GLY A 98 -20.12 -0.04 -12.72
N TRP A 99 -21.40 0.12 -12.34
CA TRP A 99 -21.88 1.37 -11.73
C TRP A 99 -21.23 1.68 -10.38
N LEU A 100 -20.74 0.66 -9.67
CA LEU A 100 -20.09 0.79 -8.37
C LEU A 100 -18.60 1.13 -8.43
N ALA A 101 -17.97 1.13 -9.61
CA ALA A 101 -16.58 1.54 -9.72
C ALA A 101 -16.38 2.96 -9.15
N PRO A 102 -15.22 3.23 -8.55
CA PRO A 102 -14.89 4.58 -8.07
C PRO A 102 -14.72 5.53 -9.27
N PRO A 103 -14.87 6.84 -9.07
CA PRO A 103 -14.47 7.81 -10.07
C PRO A 103 -12.95 7.81 -10.26
N LEU A 104 -12.47 8.10 -11.47
CA LEU A 104 -11.04 8.34 -11.73
C LEU A 104 -10.76 9.83 -11.51
N ASN A 105 -9.76 10.15 -10.70
CA ASN A 105 -9.30 11.52 -10.53
C ASN A 105 -8.47 11.94 -11.77
N PRO A 106 -8.91 12.94 -12.57
CA PRO A 106 -8.18 13.39 -13.76
C PRO A 106 -6.82 14.02 -13.45
N ASP A 107 -6.61 14.54 -12.24
CA ASP A 107 -5.39 15.26 -11.89
C ASP A 107 -4.24 14.31 -11.51
N THR A 108 -4.58 13.06 -11.16
CA THR A 108 -3.62 12.06 -10.65
C THR A 108 -3.66 10.76 -11.44
N ARG A 109 -4.49 10.67 -12.49
CA ARG A 109 -4.55 9.49 -13.36
C ARG A 109 -3.21 9.23 -14.04
N VAL A 110 -2.98 7.99 -14.41
CA VAL A 110 -1.88 7.67 -15.32
C VAL A 110 -2.31 8.05 -16.75
N ILE A 111 -1.38 8.68 -17.46
CA ILE A 111 -1.47 8.95 -18.89
C ILE A 111 -0.49 8.00 -19.56
N VAL A 112 -0.97 7.25 -20.55
CA VAL A 112 -0.19 6.25 -21.30
C VAL A 112 0.03 6.78 -22.72
N ASN A 113 1.21 6.54 -23.30
CA ASN A 113 1.45 6.91 -24.68
C ASN A 113 0.51 6.12 -25.62
N ASP A 114 -0.01 6.81 -26.63
CA ASP A 114 -0.97 6.27 -27.60
C ASP A 114 -2.26 5.72 -26.96
N GLU A 115 -2.67 6.25 -25.80
CA GLU A 115 -3.93 5.86 -25.17
C GLU A 115 -5.13 6.27 -26.03
N VAL A 116 -5.98 5.30 -26.37
CA VAL A 116 -7.29 5.57 -26.99
C VAL A 116 -8.29 5.98 -25.93
N ASP A 117 -8.38 5.18 -24.87
CA ASP A 117 -9.18 5.46 -23.69
C ASP A 117 -8.30 5.41 -22.44
N PRO A 118 -8.58 6.25 -21.44
CA PRO A 118 -7.94 6.16 -20.14
C PRO A 118 -8.16 4.82 -19.44
N TYR A 119 -7.07 4.20 -18.97
CA TYR A 119 -7.18 3.07 -18.03
C TYR A 119 -7.48 3.57 -16.61
N HIS A 120 -8.23 2.80 -15.82
CA HIS A 120 -8.62 3.19 -14.45
C HIS A 120 -7.46 3.02 -13.45
N ALA A 121 -6.45 3.88 -13.59
CA ALA A 121 -5.23 3.86 -12.80
C ALA A 121 -4.80 5.25 -12.34
N THR A 122 -4.25 5.33 -11.13
CA THR A 122 -3.78 6.57 -10.50
C THR A 122 -2.34 6.42 -10.05
N LYS A 123 -1.53 7.45 -10.27
CA LYS A 123 -0.13 7.51 -9.84
C LYS A 123 -0.04 8.10 -8.43
N ILE A 124 0.75 7.46 -7.57
CA ILE A 124 0.95 7.87 -6.17
C ILE A 124 2.45 7.87 -5.89
N GLY A 125 3.03 9.04 -5.64
CA GLY A 125 4.43 9.18 -5.26
C GLY A 125 4.60 9.29 -3.74
N THR A 126 5.62 8.66 -3.17
CA THR A 126 5.95 8.76 -1.74
C THR A 126 7.12 9.72 -1.50
N ARG A 127 7.41 10.04 -0.22
CA ARG A 127 8.54 10.90 0.17
C ARG A 127 9.89 10.33 -0.25
N SER A 128 10.04 9.02 -0.20
CA SER A 128 11.26 8.30 -0.65
C SER A 128 11.34 8.17 -2.17
N LYS A 129 10.47 8.86 -2.93
CA LYS A 129 10.38 8.82 -4.39
C LYS A 129 10.03 7.43 -4.94
N ILE A 130 9.39 6.59 -4.13
CA ILE A 130 8.75 5.37 -4.62
C ILE A 130 7.48 5.81 -5.34
N VAL A 131 7.17 5.18 -6.47
CA VAL A 131 5.98 5.48 -7.24
C VAL A 131 5.15 4.22 -7.35
N TYR A 132 3.88 4.32 -6.96
CA TYR A 132 2.89 3.28 -7.18
C TYR A 132 1.90 3.70 -8.25
N VAL A 133 1.38 2.71 -8.97
CA VAL A 133 0.21 2.87 -9.84
C VAL A 133 -0.92 2.03 -9.27
N ALA A 134 -1.89 2.69 -8.64
CA ALA A 134 -3.09 2.06 -8.11
C ALA A 134 -4.09 1.82 -9.25
N ALA A 135 -4.26 0.57 -9.65
CA ALA A 135 -5.02 0.20 -10.85
C ALA A 135 -6.24 -0.69 -10.53
N GLU A 136 -7.28 -0.56 -11.36
CA GLU A 136 -8.30 -1.60 -11.50
C GLU A 136 -7.69 -2.88 -12.10
N VAL A 137 -8.28 -4.04 -11.83
CA VAL A 137 -7.88 -5.29 -12.49
C VAL A 137 -8.37 -5.31 -13.93
N PRO A 138 -7.65 -5.98 -14.86
CA PRO A 138 -8.15 -6.19 -16.20
C PRO A 138 -9.53 -6.86 -16.23
N LEU A 139 -10.42 -6.28 -17.01
CA LEU A 139 -11.74 -6.81 -17.29
C LEU A 139 -11.67 -7.71 -18.52
N GLY A 140 -12.55 -8.70 -18.58
CA GLY A 140 -12.75 -9.54 -19.75
C GLY A 140 -14.09 -9.21 -20.41
N ASP A 141 -14.29 -9.77 -21.59
CA ASP A 141 -15.58 -9.66 -22.27
C ASP A 141 -16.67 -10.33 -21.42
N SER A 142 -17.74 -9.58 -21.16
CA SER A 142 -18.93 -10.16 -20.53
C SER A 142 -19.87 -10.71 -21.59
N THR A 143 -20.54 -11.83 -21.30
CA THR A 143 -21.60 -12.41 -22.15
C THR A 143 -22.78 -11.46 -22.39
N THR A 144 -22.93 -10.44 -21.53
CA THR A 144 -23.98 -9.40 -21.64
C THR A 144 -23.53 -8.14 -22.38
N GLY A 145 -22.28 -8.08 -22.88
CA GLY A 145 -21.71 -6.88 -23.51
C GLY A 145 -21.48 -5.68 -22.56
N ARG A 146 -21.67 -5.85 -21.25
CA ARG A 146 -21.47 -4.80 -20.23
C ARG A 146 -20.02 -4.42 -20.02
N THR A 147 -19.09 -5.37 -20.17
CA THR A 147 -17.64 -5.11 -20.11
C THR A 147 -16.96 -5.63 -21.35
N VAL A 148 -15.93 -4.92 -21.78
CA VAL A 148 -14.99 -5.34 -22.84
C VAL A 148 -13.67 -5.75 -22.23
N ASN A 149 -12.90 -6.56 -22.97
CA ASN A 149 -11.55 -6.93 -22.59
C ASN A 149 -10.64 -5.70 -22.49
N THR A 150 -9.97 -5.53 -21.34
CA THR A 150 -9.03 -4.42 -21.09
C THR A 150 -7.61 -4.94 -20.76
N CYS A 151 -7.28 -6.17 -21.16
CA CYS A 151 -5.96 -6.75 -20.93
C CYS A 151 -4.87 -6.02 -21.71
N ASP A 152 -5.11 -5.68 -22.98
CA ASP A 152 -4.14 -4.90 -23.76
C ASP A 152 -3.93 -3.51 -23.16
N ASP A 153 -5.00 -2.83 -22.71
CA ASP A 153 -4.89 -1.52 -22.03
C ASP A 153 -4.02 -1.62 -20.75
N PHE A 154 -4.18 -2.69 -19.96
CA PHE A 154 -3.39 -2.92 -18.74
C PHE A 154 -1.91 -3.24 -19.02
N TRP A 155 -1.65 -4.05 -20.04
CA TRP A 155 -0.27 -4.35 -20.44
C TRP A 155 0.40 -3.15 -21.09
N ASN A 156 -0.32 -2.33 -21.87
CA ASN A 156 0.19 -1.07 -22.40
C ASN A 156 0.58 -0.13 -21.26
N LEU A 157 -0.31 0.06 -20.27
CA LEU A 157 -0.03 0.83 -19.05
C LEU A 157 1.24 0.32 -18.35
N THR A 158 1.38 -0.99 -18.19
CA THR A 158 2.51 -1.60 -17.48
C THR A 158 3.84 -1.39 -18.22
N MET A 159 3.83 -1.57 -19.55
CA MET A 159 5.03 -1.42 -20.38
C MET A 159 5.44 0.05 -20.52
N ASP A 160 4.48 0.95 -20.76
CA ASP A 160 4.68 2.40 -20.85
C ASP A 160 5.27 2.99 -19.57
N GLN A 161 4.76 2.60 -18.40
CA GLN A 161 5.30 3.06 -17.13
C GLN A 161 6.69 2.49 -16.83
N GLY A 162 7.20 1.56 -17.65
CA GLY A 162 8.49 0.92 -17.41
C GLY A 162 8.45 0.04 -16.16
N SER A 163 7.28 -0.42 -15.72
CA SER A 163 7.11 -1.16 -14.47
C SER A 163 7.79 -2.51 -14.52
N GLU A 164 8.45 -2.88 -13.43
CA GLU A 164 9.14 -4.17 -13.25
C GLU A 164 8.34 -5.11 -12.33
N PHE A 165 7.40 -4.54 -11.57
CA PHE A 165 6.66 -5.22 -10.53
C PHE A 165 5.16 -4.97 -10.67
N ILE A 166 4.39 -6.05 -10.54
CA ILE A 166 2.94 -6.03 -10.35
C ILE A 166 2.62 -6.69 -9.01
N VAL A 167 1.77 -6.08 -8.21
CA VAL A 167 1.23 -6.63 -6.97
C VAL A 167 -0.29 -6.78 -7.08
N SER A 168 -0.76 -8.04 -7.12
CA SER A 168 -2.18 -8.40 -7.07
C SER A 168 -2.62 -8.62 -5.62
N CYS A 169 -3.40 -7.67 -5.11
CA CYS A 169 -4.01 -7.67 -3.78
C CYS A 169 -5.46 -8.20 -3.81
N ALA A 170 -5.75 -9.18 -4.67
CA ALA A 170 -7.07 -9.79 -4.77
C ALA A 170 -6.98 -11.28 -5.07
N ALA A 171 -7.65 -12.10 -4.27
CA ALA A 171 -7.62 -13.57 -4.40
C ALA A 171 -8.27 -14.09 -5.70
N TYR A 172 -7.91 -15.34 -6.07
CA TYR A 172 -8.42 -16.01 -7.28
C TYR A 172 -9.94 -16.22 -7.32
N SER A 173 -10.58 -16.37 -6.16
CA SER A 173 -12.01 -16.72 -6.01
C SER A 173 -12.96 -15.57 -6.34
N ASP A 174 -12.44 -14.38 -6.57
CA ASP A 174 -13.23 -13.25 -6.99
C ASP A 174 -13.56 -13.34 -8.50
N ARG A 175 -14.69 -13.99 -8.79
CA ARG A 175 -15.07 -14.61 -10.08
C ARG A 175 -15.34 -13.67 -11.27
N SER A 176 -14.98 -12.38 -11.20
CA SER A 176 -15.43 -11.37 -12.18
C SER A 176 -14.32 -10.78 -13.07
N ARG A 177 -13.29 -11.55 -13.44
CA ARG A 177 -12.02 -10.97 -13.94
C ARG A 177 -11.41 -11.71 -15.11
N ALA A 178 -10.78 -10.96 -16.03
CA ALA A 178 -9.97 -11.54 -17.08
C ALA A 178 -8.73 -12.21 -16.49
N VAL A 179 -8.33 -13.30 -17.13
CA VAL A 179 -7.04 -13.93 -16.88
C VAL A 179 -6.02 -13.23 -17.78
N TYR A 180 -5.39 -12.18 -17.24
CA TYR A 180 -4.44 -11.34 -17.99
C TYR A 180 -3.04 -11.96 -18.14
N TYR A 181 -2.83 -13.19 -17.66
CA TYR A 181 -1.55 -13.91 -17.64
C TYR A 181 -1.76 -15.42 -17.51
N GLY A 182 -0.75 -16.24 -17.85
CA GLY A 182 -0.78 -17.70 -17.65
C GLY A 182 -0.77 -18.11 -16.17
N ARG A 183 -1.64 -19.05 -15.76
CA ARG A 183 -1.68 -19.52 -14.36
C ARG A 183 -0.67 -20.64 -14.07
N LYS A 184 -0.24 -21.35 -15.12
CA LYS A 184 0.75 -22.43 -15.09
C LYS A 184 2.08 -21.98 -15.71
N ILE A 185 3.16 -22.65 -15.33
CA ILE A 185 4.48 -22.45 -15.94
C ILE A 185 4.39 -22.80 -17.43
N ASN A 186 5.02 -21.99 -18.27
CA ASN A 186 5.00 -22.02 -19.73
C ASN A 186 3.61 -21.81 -20.37
N GLU A 187 2.58 -21.48 -19.59
CA GLU A 187 1.30 -21.06 -20.16
C GLU A 187 1.44 -19.67 -20.80
N VAL A 188 0.95 -19.57 -22.03
CA VAL A 188 0.89 -18.33 -22.80
C VAL A 188 -0.53 -17.79 -22.74
N LYS A 189 -0.65 -16.49 -22.47
CA LYS A 189 -1.86 -15.72 -22.78
C LYS A 189 -1.57 -14.69 -23.84
N GLU A 190 -2.40 -14.70 -24.85
CA GLU A 190 -2.26 -13.87 -26.03
C GLU A 190 -3.47 -12.96 -26.13
N PHE A 191 -3.18 -11.67 -26.27
CA PHE A 191 -4.13 -10.59 -26.51
C PHE A 191 -3.80 -9.97 -27.88
N ASP A 192 -4.50 -8.92 -28.28
CA ASP A 192 -4.36 -8.37 -29.62
C ASP A 192 -2.95 -7.83 -29.84
N ARG A 193 -2.43 -7.08 -28.87
CA ARG A 193 -1.09 -6.48 -28.92
C ARG A 193 -0.05 -7.26 -28.12
N PHE A 194 -0.43 -7.79 -26.95
CA PHE A 194 0.55 -8.39 -26.04
C PHE A 194 0.46 -9.90 -25.97
N LYS A 195 1.62 -10.55 -25.79
CA LYS A 195 1.74 -11.98 -25.50
C LYS A 195 2.53 -12.18 -24.21
N ILE A 196 1.94 -12.92 -23.27
CA ILE A 196 2.41 -13.05 -21.90
C ILE A 196 2.71 -14.51 -21.63
N THR A 197 3.98 -14.83 -21.39
CA THR A 197 4.43 -16.17 -21.05
C THR A 197 4.80 -16.23 -19.57
N THR A 198 4.20 -17.17 -18.82
CA THR A 198 4.55 -17.36 -17.40
C THR A 198 5.77 -18.26 -17.28
N LYS A 199 6.95 -17.69 -17.03
CA LYS A 199 8.23 -18.42 -17.01
C LYS A 199 8.44 -19.16 -15.69
N THR A 200 8.02 -18.56 -14.58
CA THR A 200 8.16 -19.15 -13.25
C THR A 200 6.89 -18.99 -12.43
N LYS A 201 6.73 -19.86 -11.42
CA LYS A 201 5.70 -19.75 -10.40
C LYS A 201 6.22 -20.36 -9.11
N THR A 202 6.54 -19.51 -8.14
CA THR A 202 7.15 -19.93 -6.87
C THR A 202 6.32 -19.43 -5.70
N ALA A 203 6.26 -20.20 -4.62
CA ALA A 203 5.76 -19.70 -3.34
C ALA A 203 6.78 -18.69 -2.79
N PHE A 204 6.47 -17.40 -2.86
CA PHE A 204 7.30 -16.36 -2.25
C PHE A 204 7.17 -16.40 -0.73
N ILE A 205 5.94 -16.61 -0.27
CA ILE A 205 5.62 -16.95 1.11
C ILE A 205 4.63 -18.10 1.04
N GLN A 206 5.00 -19.22 1.68
CA GLN A 206 4.22 -20.45 1.68
C GLN A 206 2.74 -20.17 1.99
N ASP A 207 1.85 -20.64 1.11
CA ASP A 207 0.38 -20.54 1.16
C ASP A 207 -0.21 -19.11 1.25
N LYS A 208 0.60 -18.06 1.14
CA LYS A 208 0.17 -16.67 1.29
C LYS A 208 0.43 -15.82 0.05
N VAL A 209 1.62 -15.93 -0.53
CA VAL A 209 2.04 -15.11 -1.67
C VAL A 209 2.75 -15.97 -2.72
N THR A 210 2.24 -15.93 -3.95
CA THR A 210 2.94 -16.50 -5.12
C THR A 210 3.71 -15.39 -5.83
N CYS A 211 4.94 -15.65 -6.25
CA CYS A 211 5.68 -14.83 -7.20
C CYS A 211 5.73 -15.54 -8.56
N ARG A 212 5.62 -14.78 -9.65
CA ARG A 212 5.84 -15.24 -11.02
C ARG A 212 6.76 -14.30 -11.74
N GLU A 213 7.50 -14.82 -12.69
CA GLU A 213 8.14 -14.04 -13.73
C GLU A 213 7.30 -14.18 -15.00
N LEU A 214 6.78 -13.05 -15.47
CA LEU A 214 5.95 -12.93 -16.66
C LEU A 214 6.79 -12.27 -17.75
N GLU A 215 7.10 -13.02 -18.80
CA GLU A 215 7.71 -12.48 -20.00
C GLU A 215 6.61 -11.86 -20.85
N VAL A 216 6.74 -10.58 -21.17
CA VAL A 216 5.75 -9.79 -21.91
C VAL A 216 6.38 -9.33 -23.22
N GLU A 217 5.79 -9.79 -24.31
CA GLU A 217 6.14 -9.48 -25.69
C GLU A 217 5.10 -8.52 -26.27
N ASP A 218 5.55 -7.39 -26.83
CA ASP A 218 4.73 -6.45 -27.60
C ASP A 218 4.85 -6.78 -29.08
N LYS A 219 3.77 -7.29 -29.69
CA LYS A 219 3.76 -7.73 -31.10
C LYS A 219 3.98 -6.57 -32.08
N THR A 220 3.77 -5.33 -31.65
CA THR A 220 4.00 -4.14 -32.49
C THR A 220 5.47 -3.72 -32.53
N GLY A 221 6.30 -4.22 -31.61
CA GLY A 221 7.71 -3.85 -31.48
C GLY A 221 7.96 -2.46 -30.87
N VAL A 222 6.92 -1.74 -30.41
CA VAL A 222 7.07 -0.44 -29.75
C VAL A 222 7.84 -0.55 -28.44
N TYR A 223 7.53 -1.58 -27.63
CA TYR A 223 8.30 -1.89 -26.43
C TYR A 223 9.14 -3.15 -26.62
N PRO A 224 10.37 -3.19 -26.06
CA PRO A 224 11.15 -4.43 -26.03
C PRO A 224 10.48 -5.48 -25.14
N THR A 225 10.74 -6.75 -25.41
CA THR A 225 10.31 -7.85 -24.52
C THR A 225 10.92 -7.66 -23.13
N ARG A 226 10.09 -7.77 -22.08
CA ARG A 226 10.50 -7.56 -20.69
C ARG A 226 9.99 -8.68 -19.79
N THR A 227 10.74 -8.98 -18.74
CA THR A 227 10.29 -9.86 -17.66
C THR A 227 9.80 -9.02 -16.50
N ILE A 228 8.56 -9.24 -16.08
CA ILE A 228 7.88 -8.54 -14.98
C ILE A 228 7.65 -9.52 -13.83
N LYS A 229 8.01 -9.11 -12.61
CA LYS A 229 7.74 -9.89 -11.39
C LYS A 229 6.33 -9.60 -10.88
N HIS A 230 5.53 -10.66 -10.78
CA HIS A 230 4.14 -10.61 -10.34
C HIS A 230 3.97 -11.25 -8.97
N PHE A 231 3.68 -10.43 -7.96
CA PHE A 231 3.33 -10.90 -6.61
C PHE A 231 1.82 -11.02 -6.49
N HIS A 232 1.33 -12.16 -6.01
CA HIS A 232 -0.09 -12.41 -5.85
C HIS A 232 -0.41 -12.90 -4.44
N PHE A 233 -1.15 -12.10 -3.68
CA PHE A 233 -1.71 -12.48 -2.39
C PHE A 233 -2.89 -13.43 -2.57
N LEU A 234 -2.77 -14.64 -2.02
CA LEU A 234 -3.70 -15.75 -2.28
C LEU A 234 -4.99 -15.67 -1.46
N LYS A 235 -4.96 -15.01 -0.30
CA LYS A 235 -6.07 -14.95 0.67
C LYS A 235 -6.63 -13.54 0.90
N TRP A 236 -6.16 -12.53 0.17
CA TRP A 236 -6.62 -11.15 0.36
C TRP A 236 -7.92 -10.90 -0.45
N ARG A 237 -9.05 -11.40 0.06
CA ARG A 237 -10.36 -11.28 -0.61
C ARG A 237 -10.98 -9.89 -0.42
N LEU A 238 -12.10 -9.64 -1.12
CA LEU A 238 -12.85 -8.40 -1.01
C LEU A 238 -13.41 -8.22 0.42
N LYS A 239 -13.32 -7.00 0.98
CA LYS A 239 -13.72 -6.63 2.36
C LYS A 239 -12.97 -7.39 3.48
N MET A 240 -11.96 -8.18 3.17
CA MET A 240 -11.10 -8.86 4.15
C MET A 240 -9.84 -8.05 4.42
N ILE A 241 -9.24 -8.32 5.57
CA ILE A 241 -7.86 -7.93 5.88
C ILE A 241 -7.01 -9.20 6.00
N LEU A 242 -5.69 -9.07 5.99
CA LEU A 242 -4.84 -10.19 6.36
C LEU A 242 -4.78 -10.29 7.90
N THR A 243 -4.60 -11.49 8.43
CA THR A 243 -4.46 -11.73 9.88
C THR A 243 -3.05 -11.43 10.41
N GLU A 244 -2.21 -10.83 9.59
CA GLU A 244 -0.84 -10.39 9.91
C GLU A 244 -0.28 -9.47 8.81
N HIS A 245 0.69 -8.64 9.16
CA HIS A 245 1.31 -7.71 8.22
C HIS A 245 2.57 -8.23 7.51
N GLU A 246 3.27 -9.21 8.07
CA GLU A 246 4.60 -9.63 7.58
C GLU A 246 4.62 -9.97 6.08
N PRO A 247 3.63 -10.71 5.51
CA PRO A 247 3.60 -10.97 4.08
C PRO A 247 3.56 -9.73 3.21
N VAL A 248 2.88 -8.67 3.67
CA VAL A 248 2.83 -7.39 2.97
C VAL A 248 4.19 -6.70 3.03
N PHE A 249 4.85 -6.73 4.19
CA PHE A 249 6.16 -6.13 4.36
C PHE A 249 7.28 -6.85 3.60
N GLU A 250 7.24 -8.18 3.48
CA GLU A 250 8.18 -8.91 2.63
C GLU A 250 8.05 -8.52 1.16
N VAL A 251 6.83 -8.33 0.65
CA VAL A 251 6.63 -7.85 -0.72
C VAL A 251 7.10 -6.39 -0.85
N LEU A 252 6.75 -5.52 0.10
CA LEU A 252 7.19 -4.11 0.12
C LEU A 252 8.73 -3.99 0.14
N LYS A 253 9.43 -4.82 0.90
CA LYS A 253 10.91 -4.87 0.92
C LYS A 253 11.49 -5.08 -0.47
N VAL A 254 10.85 -5.87 -1.33
CA VAL A 254 11.30 -6.12 -2.69
C VAL A 254 10.91 -4.97 -3.61
N VAL A 255 9.61 -4.65 -3.70
CA VAL A 255 9.11 -3.72 -4.72
C VAL A 255 9.56 -2.27 -4.48
N ASN A 256 9.80 -1.88 -3.23
CA ASN A 256 10.25 -0.52 -2.88
C ASN A 256 11.72 -0.27 -3.23
N THR A 257 12.46 -1.28 -3.68
CA THR A 257 13.81 -1.10 -4.23
C THR A 257 13.79 -0.51 -5.65
N SER A 258 12.68 -0.66 -6.37
CA SER A 258 12.55 -0.18 -7.74
C SER A 258 12.57 1.34 -7.80
N LYS A 259 13.19 1.87 -8.86
CA LYS A 259 13.07 3.28 -9.26
C LYS A 259 11.99 3.51 -10.31
N LYS A 260 11.36 2.43 -10.78
CA LYS A 260 10.24 2.46 -11.72
C LYS A 260 8.92 2.33 -10.96
N PRO A 261 7.80 2.81 -11.52
CA PRO A 261 6.49 2.63 -10.91
C PRO A 261 6.16 1.15 -10.64
N VAL A 262 5.60 0.87 -9.47
CA VAL A 262 5.08 -0.45 -9.09
C VAL A 262 3.58 -0.48 -9.34
N ILE A 263 3.10 -1.37 -10.21
CA ILE A 263 1.67 -1.53 -10.44
C ILE A 263 1.07 -2.30 -9.26
N VAL A 264 0.04 -1.77 -8.61
CA VAL A 264 -0.68 -2.44 -7.53
C VAL A 264 -2.15 -2.44 -7.88
N HIS A 265 -2.77 -3.61 -7.92
CA HIS A 265 -4.19 -3.72 -8.26
C HIS A 265 -4.93 -4.66 -7.32
N CYS A 266 -6.23 -4.42 -7.19
CA CYS A 266 -7.18 -5.34 -6.59
C CYS A 266 -8.40 -5.36 -7.52
N VAL A 267 -9.63 -5.50 -7.01
CA VAL A 267 -10.83 -5.47 -7.86
C VAL A 267 -11.01 -4.13 -8.58
N ARG A 268 -10.82 -3.03 -7.85
CA ARG A 268 -11.15 -1.65 -8.27
C ARG A 268 -9.99 -0.66 -8.05
N GLY A 269 -8.84 -1.16 -7.57
CA GLY A 269 -7.70 -0.32 -7.21
C GLY A 269 -7.97 0.69 -6.11
N THR A 270 -8.84 0.39 -5.14
CA THR A 270 -9.28 1.36 -4.09
C THR A 270 -9.32 0.80 -2.67
N ALA A 271 -9.51 -0.51 -2.50
CA ALA A 271 -9.52 -1.18 -1.19
C ALA A 271 -8.12 -1.71 -0.84
N ASN A 272 -7.90 -3.02 -0.95
CA ASN A 272 -6.63 -3.69 -0.64
C ASN A 272 -5.40 -3.06 -1.33
N THR A 273 -5.56 -2.54 -2.56
CA THR A 273 -4.52 -1.74 -3.25
C THR A 273 -4.06 -0.55 -2.41
N MET A 274 -5.01 0.21 -1.87
CA MET A 274 -4.73 1.42 -1.10
C MET A 274 -4.31 1.10 0.33
N VAL A 275 -4.69 -0.06 0.86
CA VAL A 275 -4.10 -0.60 2.09
C VAL A 275 -2.61 -0.93 1.88
N PHE A 276 -2.27 -1.65 0.82
CA PHE A 276 -0.88 -1.98 0.47
C PHE A 276 -0.02 -0.73 0.29
N ILE A 277 -0.49 0.24 -0.52
CA ILE A 277 0.21 1.51 -0.75
C ILE A 277 0.23 2.37 0.52
N GLY A 278 -0.89 2.41 1.25
CA GLY A 278 -1.06 3.20 2.46
C GLY A 278 -0.09 2.82 3.58
N LEU A 279 0.26 1.54 3.71
CA LEU A 279 1.27 1.09 4.66
C LEU A 279 2.62 1.80 4.44
N GLN A 280 3.09 1.89 3.20
CA GLN A 280 4.31 2.63 2.88
C GLN A 280 4.11 4.14 2.99
N TYR A 281 3.03 4.67 2.40
CA TYR A 281 2.77 6.11 2.31
C TYR A 281 2.64 6.75 3.69
N VAL A 282 1.74 6.22 4.53
CA VAL A 282 1.46 6.77 5.86
C VAL A 282 2.70 6.62 6.75
N TYR A 283 3.43 5.50 6.67
CA TYR A 283 4.69 5.34 7.39
C TYR A 283 5.71 6.43 7.03
N GLU A 284 5.86 6.77 5.75
CA GLU A 284 6.77 7.82 5.32
C GLU A 284 6.33 9.22 5.74
N GLU A 285 5.03 9.53 5.66
CA GLU A 285 4.51 10.82 6.13
C GLU A 285 4.72 11.01 7.64
N VAL A 286 4.47 9.96 8.44
CA VAL A 286 4.71 10.00 9.89
C VAL A 286 6.20 10.10 10.21
N LEU A 287 7.08 9.42 9.46
CA LEU A 287 8.53 9.58 9.65
C LEU A 287 9.02 10.98 9.30
N PHE A 288 8.46 11.57 8.23
CA PHE A 288 8.81 12.89 7.78
C PHE A 288 8.32 13.98 8.75
N ASN A 289 7.07 13.88 9.18
CA ASN A 289 6.46 14.76 10.16
C ASN A 289 5.65 13.95 11.20
N PRO A 290 6.25 13.53 12.33
CA PRO A 290 5.56 12.72 13.32
C PRO A 290 4.37 13.41 14.00
N LYS A 291 4.18 14.72 13.81
CA LYS A 291 3.02 15.47 14.30
C LYS A 291 1.82 15.45 13.33
N VAL A 292 1.98 14.83 12.16
CA VAL A 292 0.89 14.70 11.19
C VAL A 292 -0.23 13.86 11.81
N LYS A 293 -1.48 14.24 11.57
CA LYS A 293 -2.62 13.44 12.03
C LYS A 293 -2.86 12.31 11.05
N PHE A 294 -3.05 11.10 11.56
CA PHE A 294 -3.32 9.91 10.75
C PHE A 294 -4.44 10.14 9.72
N TRP A 295 -5.57 10.72 10.14
CA TRP A 295 -6.72 10.96 9.26
C TRP A 295 -6.48 12.03 8.19
N ASP A 296 -5.54 12.94 8.40
CA ASP A 296 -5.19 13.93 7.37
C ASP A 296 -4.42 13.23 6.23
N VAL A 297 -3.52 12.30 6.55
CA VAL A 297 -2.80 11.49 5.55
C VAL A 297 -3.74 10.53 4.82
N ILE A 298 -4.69 9.90 5.53
CA ILE A 298 -5.71 9.04 4.89
C ILE A 298 -6.59 9.85 3.94
N ARG A 299 -6.96 11.08 4.32
CA ARG A 299 -7.71 12.00 3.46
C ARG A 299 -6.94 12.34 2.20
N GLU A 300 -5.66 12.68 2.33
CA GLU A 300 -4.78 12.97 1.19
C GLU A 300 -4.73 11.80 0.20
N LEU A 301 -4.55 10.57 0.68
CA LEU A 301 -4.62 9.37 -0.17
C LEU A 301 -5.99 9.22 -0.87
N CYS A 302 -7.08 9.57 -0.19
CA CYS A 302 -8.42 9.56 -0.78
C CYS A 302 -8.62 10.66 -1.83
N GLU A 303 -7.95 11.79 -1.69
CA GLU A 303 -7.97 12.89 -2.67
C GLU A 303 -7.16 12.51 -3.91
N ILE A 304 -6.04 11.79 -3.73
CA ILE A 304 -5.23 11.25 -4.84
C ILE A 304 -6.00 10.16 -5.58
N ARG A 305 -6.45 9.11 -4.88
CA ARG A 305 -7.24 8.00 -5.45
C ARG A 305 -8.65 8.05 -4.88
N TRP A 306 -9.58 8.57 -5.65
CA TRP A 306 -10.97 8.66 -5.20
C TRP A 306 -11.59 7.29 -4.93
N GLY A 307 -12.41 7.23 -3.87
CA GLY A 307 -13.08 6.00 -3.45
C GLY A 307 -12.20 5.03 -2.65
N SER A 308 -11.01 5.46 -2.25
CA SER A 308 -10.13 4.72 -1.32
C SER A 308 -10.72 4.61 0.08
N PHE A 309 -10.32 3.57 0.82
CA PHE A 309 -10.69 3.35 2.23
C PHE A 309 -12.20 3.36 2.50
N GLY A 310 -12.88 2.31 2.05
CA GLY A 310 -14.33 2.15 2.19
C GLY A 310 -14.77 1.56 3.52
N TYR A 311 -13.85 0.92 4.26
CA TYR A 311 -14.18 0.19 5.49
C TYR A 311 -13.23 0.54 6.63
N LYS A 312 -13.77 0.57 7.86
CA LYS A 312 -13.01 0.86 9.09
C LYS A 312 -11.79 -0.06 9.24
N ASP A 313 -11.95 -1.33 8.87
CA ASP A 313 -10.92 -2.37 9.02
C ASP A 313 -9.69 -2.07 8.15
N GLU A 314 -9.87 -1.48 6.96
CA GLU A 314 -8.79 -1.07 6.07
C GLU A 314 -7.91 0.01 6.74
N THR A 315 -8.53 0.99 7.38
CA THR A 315 -7.80 2.07 8.07
C THR A 315 -7.15 1.61 9.38
N MET A 316 -7.79 0.71 10.15
CA MET A 316 -7.17 0.11 11.33
C MET A 316 -5.97 -0.78 10.95
N TYR A 317 -6.07 -1.50 9.84
CA TYR A 317 -4.97 -2.31 9.33
C TYR A 317 -3.78 -1.44 8.91
N VAL A 318 -4.01 -0.35 8.17
CA VAL A 318 -2.93 0.61 7.85
C VAL A 318 -2.31 1.19 9.12
N LEU A 319 -3.13 1.63 10.09
CA LEU A 319 -2.64 2.22 11.34
C LEU A 319 -1.75 1.25 12.13
N THR A 320 -2.24 0.04 12.37
CA THR A 320 -1.48 -0.99 13.12
C THR A 320 -0.24 -1.44 12.36
N GLY A 321 -0.28 -1.53 11.03
CA GLY A 321 0.91 -1.80 10.22
C GLY A 321 1.95 -0.68 10.28
N VAL A 322 1.52 0.59 10.33
CA VAL A 322 2.43 1.73 10.54
C VAL A 322 3.08 1.64 11.93
N PHE A 323 2.33 1.26 12.97
CA PHE A 323 2.91 1.00 14.30
C PHE A 323 3.99 -0.08 14.22
N TYR A 324 3.71 -1.19 13.53
CA TYR A 324 4.69 -2.25 13.34
C TYR A 324 5.99 -1.76 12.72
N GLN A 325 5.91 -0.99 11.62
CA GLN A 325 7.08 -0.46 10.93
C GLN A 325 7.86 0.54 11.80
N LEU A 326 7.16 1.47 12.47
CA LEU A 326 7.79 2.47 13.35
C LEU A 326 8.47 1.79 14.55
N ILE A 327 7.79 0.85 15.19
CA ILE A 327 8.33 0.10 16.33
C ILE A 327 9.59 -0.67 15.92
N LYS A 328 9.55 -1.41 14.80
CA LYS A 328 10.74 -2.12 14.27
C LYS A 328 11.87 -1.14 13.95
N LYS A 329 11.58 -0.02 13.27
CA LYS A 329 12.59 0.99 12.89
C LYS A 329 13.31 1.57 14.09
N PHE A 330 12.58 1.91 15.15
CA PHE A 330 13.12 2.58 16.35
C PHE A 330 13.44 1.61 17.50
N LYS A 331 13.32 0.30 17.26
CA LYS A 331 13.55 -0.78 18.24
C LYS A 331 12.75 -0.53 19.53
N LEU A 332 11.47 -0.23 19.38
CA LEU A 332 10.54 -0.01 20.49
C LEU A 332 9.91 -1.34 20.96
N GLN A 333 9.17 -1.29 22.06
CA GLN A 333 8.38 -2.44 22.53
C GLN A 333 7.22 -2.71 21.56
N MET A 334 6.97 -4.00 21.25
CA MET A 334 5.92 -4.43 20.33
C MET A 334 4.49 -4.29 20.90
N THR A 335 4.35 -4.05 22.20
CA THR A 335 3.07 -3.99 22.92
C THR A 335 2.00 -3.14 22.22
N PRO A 336 2.27 -1.90 21.76
CA PRO A 336 1.26 -1.11 21.06
C PRO A 336 0.74 -1.74 19.78
N TYR A 337 1.60 -2.44 19.03
CA TYR A 337 1.16 -3.17 17.84
C TYR A 337 0.37 -4.43 18.21
N THR A 338 0.88 -5.24 19.14
CA THR A 338 0.25 -6.53 19.47
C THR A 338 -1.14 -6.36 20.08
N GLU A 339 -1.30 -5.37 20.98
CA GLU A 339 -2.59 -5.05 21.59
C GLU A 339 -3.56 -4.48 20.56
N ASP A 340 -3.15 -3.48 19.80
CA ASP A 340 -4.04 -2.80 18.86
C ASP A 340 -4.42 -3.70 17.69
N PHE A 341 -3.52 -4.56 17.22
CA PHE A 341 -3.86 -5.57 16.22
C PHE A 341 -4.89 -6.56 16.77
N ALA A 342 -4.78 -6.98 18.03
CA ALA A 342 -5.77 -7.83 18.67
C ALA A 342 -7.13 -7.12 18.80
N ILE A 343 -7.14 -5.84 19.22
CA ILE A 343 -8.36 -5.02 19.31
C ILE A 343 -9.02 -4.86 17.93
N MET A 344 -8.24 -4.66 16.87
CA MET A 344 -8.75 -4.62 15.50
C MET A 344 -9.42 -5.96 15.12
N MET A 345 -8.78 -7.10 15.43
CA MET A 345 -9.37 -8.41 15.16
C MET A 345 -10.64 -8.66 16.00
N GLU A 346 -10.69 -8.22 17.26
CA GLU A 346 -11.89 -8.27 18.09
C GLU A 346 -13.03 -7.41 17.51
N CYS A 347 -12.70 -6.20 17.04
CA CYS A 347 -13.63 -5.33 16.33
C CYS A 347 -14.21 -6.00 15.08
N ARG A 348 -13.37 -6.73 14.33
CA ARG A 348 -13.77 -7.52 13.16
C ARG A 348 -14.74 -8.65 13.56
N VAL A 349 -14.41 -9.45 14.58
CA VAL A 349 -15.29 -10.51 15.12
C VAL A 349 -16.65 -9.95 15.52
N MET A 350 -16.66 -8.86 16.29
CA MET A 350 -17.88 -8.20 16.76
C MET A 350 -18.73 -7.72 15.57
N THR A 351 -18.13 -7.06 14.59
CA THR A 351 -18.84 -6.57 13.39
C THR A 351 -19.44 -7.73 12.58
N ASN A 352 -18.70 -8.82 12.41
CA ASN A 352 -19.16 -9.99 11.65
C ASN A 352 -20.39 -10.64 12.31
N LYS A 353 -20.43 -10.72 13.65
CA LYS A 353 -21.61 -11.19 14.40
C LYS A 353 -22.84 -10.31 14.18
N GLU A 354 -22.68 -8.99 14.31
CA GLU A 354 -23.79 -8.04 14.08
C GLU A 354 -24.33 -8.13 12.65
N VAL A 355 -23.44 -8.30 11.67
CA VAL A 355 -23.81 -8.47 10.27
C VAL A 355 -24.59 -9.78 10.10
N ASP A 356 -24.10 -10.90 10.61
CA ASP A 356 -24.79 -12.21 10.56
C ASP A 356 -26.20 -12.14 11.18
N GLU A 357 -26.35 -11.51 12.35
CA GLU A 357 -27.65 -11.28 13.00
C GLU A 357 -28.59 -10.42 12.14
N LYS A 358 -28.07 -9.35 11.53
CA LYS A 358 -28.87 -8.49 10.64
C LYS A 358 -29.38 -9.24 9.41
N TYR A 359 -28.55 -10.11 8.82
CA TYR A 359 -28.96 -10.93 7.68
C TYR A 359 -29.98 -11.99 8.07
N LYS A 360 -29.82 -12.64 9.23
CA LYS A 360 -30.80 -13.59 9.77
C LYS A 360 -32.18 -12.93 9.96
N LYS A 361 -32.23 -11.76 10.60
CA LYS A 361 -33.48 -11.00 10.77
C LYS A 361 -34.15 -10.63 9.44
N ARG A 362 -33.38 -10.21 8.43
CA ARG A 362 -33.92 -9.93 7.08
C ARG A 362 -34.51 -11.16 6.43
N LYS A 363 -33.84 -12.32 6.58
CA LYS A 363 -34.32 -13.59 6.05
C LYS A 363 -35.64 -14.00 6.73
N GLU A 364 -35.73 -13.87 8.05
CA GLU A 364 -36.95 -14.13 8.84
C GLU A 364 -38.11 -13.22 8.41
N ASN A 365 -37.82 -11.96 8.09
CA ASN A 365 -38.80 -10.98 7.61
C ASN A 365 -39.18 -11.13 6.12
N GLY A 366 -38.62 -12.11 5.40
CA GLY A 366 -38.86 -12.31 3.96
C GLY A 366 -38.17 -11.28 3.04
N GLU A 367 -37.25 -10.46 3.57
CA GLU A 367 -36.57 -9.37 2.84
C GLU A 367 -35.30 -9.82 2.07
N GLY A 368 -35.11 -11.12 1.84
CA GLY A 368 -33.87 -11.70 1.32
C GLY A 368 -34.02 -12.31 -0.09
N GLY A 369 -33.72 -11.54 -1.13
CA GLY A 369 -33.61 -12.08 -2.50
C GLY A 369 -32.46 -13.08 -2.65
N VAL A 370 -32.55 -14.01 -3.61
CA VAL A 370 -31.57 -15.09 -3.84
C VAL A 370 -30.12 -14.57 -3.97
N PHE A 371 -29.93 -13.47 -4.71
CA PHE A 371 -28.61 -12.84 -4.85
C PHE A 371 -28.05 -12.28 -3.53
N PHE A 372 -28.93 -11.74 -2.67
CA PHE A 372 -28.54 -11.15 -1.39
C PHE A 372 -28.10 -12.25 -0.40
N ILE A 373 -28.81 -13.38 -0.40
CA ILE A 373 -28.48 -14.55 0.43
C ILE A 373 -27.15 -15.18 -0.04
N ALA A 374 -26.96 -15.33 -1.35
CA ALA A 374 -25.73 -15.89 -1.91
C ALA A 374 -24.50 -15.01 -1.60
N ALA A 375 -24.63 -13.68 -1.72
CA ALA A 375 -23.56 -12.75 -1.38
C ALA A 375 -23.19 -12.81 0.11
N TRP A 376 -24.19 -12.89 0.99
CA TRP A 376 -23.97 -13.05 2.43
C TRP A 376 -23.28 -14.37 2.77
N ALA A 377 -23.71 -15.49 2.18
CA ALA A 377 -23.10 -16.79 2.42
C ALA A 377 -21.61 -16.82 2.04
N GLY A 378 -21.24 -16.21 0.90
CA GLY A 378 -19.85 -16.06 0.51
C GLY A 378 -19.05 -15.20 1.49
N GLU A 379 -19.57 -14.03 1.86
CA GLU A 379 -18.91 -13.14 2.85
C GLU A 379 -18.76 -13.81 4.22
N LYS A 380 -19.74 -14.63 4.63
CA LYS A 380 -19.67 -15.40 5.88
C LYS A 380 -18.57 -16.46 5.84
N GLN A 381 -18.49 -17.25 4.77
CA GLN A 381 -17.44 -18.25 4.61
C GLN A 381 -16.04 -17.61 4.63
N ASP A 382 -15.86 -16.51 3.90
CA ASP A 382 -14.62 -15.74 3.86
C ASP A 382 -14.20 -15.27 5.27
N ASN A 383 -15.16 -14.76 6.05
CA ASN A 383 -14.93 -14.32 7.43
C ASN A 383 -14.61 -15.48 8.38
N GLU A 384 -15.27 -16.64 8.25
CA GLU A 384 -14.97 -17.82 9.07
C GLU A 384 -13.56 -18.35 8.82
N GLU A 385 -13.11 -18.36 7.55
CA GLU A 385 -11.73 -18.72 7.19
C GLU A 385 -10.70 -17.72 7.75
N GLU A 386 -10.98 -16.40 7.67
CA GLU A 386 -10.15 -15.33 8.26
C GLU A 386 -9.97 -15.52 9.77
N LEU A 387 -11.07 -15.72 10.48
CA LEU A 387 -11.07 -15.83 11.94
C LEU A 387 -10.45 -17.14 12.42
N LYS A 388 -10.65 -18.24 11.71
CA LYS A 388 -9.98 -19.51 12.01
C LYS A 388 -8.47 -19.37 11.91
N GLU A 389 -7.96 -18.72 10.85
CA GLU A 389 -6.53 -18.47 10.69
C GLU A 389 -5.97 -17.58 11.82
N TRP A 390 -6.76 -16.61 12.29
CA TRP A 390 -6.38 -15.77 13.42
C TRP A 390 -6.32 -16.56 14.74
N ASP A 391 -7.32 -17.40 15.02
CA ASP A 391 -7.37 -18.20 16.25
C ASP A 391 -6.22 -19.22 16.30
N GLU A 392 -5.92 -19.91 15.20
CA GLU A 392 -4.77 -20.81 15.08
C GLU A 392 -3.44 -20.09 15.39
N LYS A 393 -3.29 -18.85 14.91
CA LYS A 393 -2.12 -18.00 15.21
C LYS A 393 -2.09 -17.50 16.65
N LYS A 394 -3.25 -17.25 17.27
CA LYS A 394 -3.32 -16.84 18.68
C LYS A 394 -2.88 -17.97 19.60
N ILE A 395 -3.19 -19.22 19.24
CA ILE A 395 -2.75 -20.42 19.97
C ILE A 395 -1.23 -20.61 19.85
N SER A 396 -0.64 -20.39 18.67
CA SER A 396 0.81 -20.54 18.47
C SER A 396 1.67 -19.41 19.05
N ARG A 397 1.05 -18.31 19.52
CA ARG A 397 1.71 -17.16 20.17
C ARG A 397 1.59 -17.17 21.70
N LYS A 398 0.76 -18.06 22.25
CA LYS A 398 0.73 -18.38 23.69
C LYS A 398 1.74 -19.47 23.98
#